data_AF-A0A1W4W8S3-F1
#
_entry.id   AF-A0A1W4W8S3-F1
#
_cell.length_a   1.000
_cell.length_b   1.000
_cell.length_c   1.000
_cell.angle_alpha   90.00
_cell.angle_beta   90.00
_cell.angle_gamma   90.00
#
_symmetry.space_group_name_H-M   'P 1'
#
loop_
_entity.id
_entity.type
_entity.pdbx_description
1 polymer ?
#
loop_
_entity_poly.entity_id
_entity_poly.type
_entity_poly.pdbx_seq_one_letter_code
_entity_poly.pdbx_strand_id
1 'polypeptide(L)'
;MAQRWKRQENVPFPSIWHKFTGKKEVNGVLPKFWVQDIPEEYYQSAIAMMCDYFINEEPLCRYSNAKADPQFFEDMVLLWTECLKDKVALICFMENPDPKGKPIVAGLNMTAISYKGDKKKTEFKSEISKRIIGALNHVTNAKDPFETLKIDEYLTAMGLLVLPEFRGQNLGLQILKAREPLCKTLGLKATVTSFTSIISQKLAAKCGFKVLCEMTHKEIESQNPKISFPGIENHTKSLKNMYMLFE
;
A
#
# COMPACT_ATOMS: atom_id res chain seq x y z
N MET A 1 0.92 26.53 -11.57
CA MET A 1 1.22 25.10 -11.38
C MET A 1 0.71 24.72 -10.01
N ALA A 2 -0.07 23.66 -9.85
CA ALA A 2 -0.54 23.24 -8.53
C ALA A 2 0.67 22.92 -7.64
N GLN A 3 0.71 23.47 -6.43
CA GLN A 3 1.78 23.21 -5.47
C GLN A 3 1.69 21.74 -5.05
N ARG A 4 2.83 21.03 -5.09
CA ARG A 4 2.92 19.65 -4.59
C ARG A 4 2.45 19.63 -3.13
N TRP A 5 1.58 18.67 -2.78
CA TRP A 5 1.18 18.45 -1.40
C TRP A 5 2.42 18.33 -0.50
N LYS A 6 2.39 18.97 0.67
CA LYS A 6 3.48 18.93 1.66
C LYS A 6 2.89 18.61 3.02
N ARG A 7 3.49 17.62 3.70
CA ARG A 7 3.16 17.29 5.10
C ARG A 7 3.33 18.54 5.97
N GLN A 8 2.35 18.80 6.83
CA GLN A 8 2.37 19.96 7.72
C GLN A 8 3.51 19.81 8.75
N GLU A 9 4.32 20.86 8.93
CA GLU A 9 5.55 20.81 9.76
C GLU A 9 5.27 20.71 11.26
N ASN A 10 4.06 21.09 11.69
CA ASN A 10 3.59 21.00 13.07
C ASN A 10 3.15 19.59 13.48
N VAL A 11 3.00 18.65 12.54
CA VAL A 11 2.68 17.25 12.85
C VAL A 11 3.98 16.49 13.08
N PRO A 12 4.23 15.95 14.30
CA PRO A 12 5.48 15.26 14.61
C PRO A 12 5.77 14.12 13.62
N PHE A 13 7.04 13.90 13.34
CA PHE A 13 7.50 12.82 12.49
C PHE A 13 8.77 12.19 13.09
N PRO A 14 8.80 10.87 13.34
CA PRO A 14 7.70 9.92 13.15
C PRO A 14 6.62 10.03 14.24
N SER A 15 5.35 9.81 13.88
CA SER A 15 4.20 9.71 14.79
C SER A 15 3.65 8.29 14.86
N ILE A 16 3.21 7.86 16.05
CA ILE A 16 2.51 6.59 16.25
C ILE A 16 1.02 6.81 16.02
N TRP A 17 0.44 6.04 15.10
CA TRP A 17 -0.94 6.18 14.65
C TRP A 17 -1.87 5.15 15.26
N HIS A 18 -1.35 3.99 15.65
CA HIS A 18 -2.17 2.90 16.19
C HIS A 18 -1.34 1.98 17.08
N LYS A 19 -1.91 1.53 18.20
CA LYS A 19 -1.29 0.53 19.11
C LYS A 19 -2.30 -0.59 19.34
N PHE A 20 -1.84 -1.84 19.38
CA PHE A 20 -2.70 -3.00 19.58
C PHE A 20 -1.94 -4.21 20.09
N THR A 21 -2.67 -5.18 20.62
CA THR A 21 -2.14 -6.49 21.02
C THR A 21 -2.41 -7.52 19.91
N GLY A 22 -1.46 -8.43 19.69
CA GLY A 22 -1.58 -9.54 18.76
C GLY A 22 -2.74 -10.48 19.07
N LYS A 23 -3.06 -11.35 18.12
CA LYS A 23 -4.11 -12.39 18.26
C LYS A 23 -3.57 -13.76 18.62
N LYS A 24 -2.29 -14.00 18.39
CA LYS A 24 -1.59 -15.25 18.65
C LYS A 24 -0.42 -14.98 19.57
N GLU A 25 -0.22 -15.88 20.51
CA GLU A 25 0.92 -15.83 21.40
C GLU A 25 2.23 -16.10 20.65
N VAL A 26 3.28 -15.44 21.09
CA VAL A 26 4.67 -15.73 20.74
C VAL A 26 5.36 -16.03 22.07
N ASN A 27 5.86 -17.27 22.23
CA ASN A 27 6.44 -17.75 23.49
C ASN A 27 5.50 -17.60 24.71
N GLY A 28 4.21 -17.89 24.54
CA GLY A 28 3.22 -17.87 25.64
C GLY A 28 2.73 -16.47 26.04
N VAL A 29 3.11 -15.41 25.30
CA VAL A 29 2.67 -14.03 25.55
C VAL A 29 2.10 -13.43 24.28
N LEU A 30 1.00 -12.68 24.40
CA LEU A 30 0.49 -11.91 23.26
C LEU A 30 1.40 -10.71 22.97
N PRO A 31 2.05 -10.66 21.80
CA PRO A 31 2.96 -9.58 21.47
C PRO A 31 2.22 -8.25 21.33
N LYS A 32 2.87 -7.16 21.74
CA LYS A 32 2.37 -5.80 21.52
C LYS A 32 2.93 -5.25 20.21
N PHE A 33 2.08 -4.56 19.47
CA PHE A 33 2.42 -3.94 18.20
C PHE A 33 2.00 -2.47 18.16
N TRP A 34 2.62 -1.72 17.26
CA TRP A 34 2.16 -0.40 16.88
C TRP A 34 2.45 -0.11 15.42
N VAL A 35 1.66 0.78 14.84
CA VAL A 35 1.85 1.31 13.49
C VAL A 35 2.19 2.79 13.60
N GLN A 36 3.24 3.21 12.91
CA GLN A 36 3.74 4.58 12.90
C GLN A 36 4.21 4.98 11.51
N ASP A 37 4.55 6.24 11.34
CA ASP A 37 5.35 6.68 10.18
C ASP A 37 6.66 5.88 10.09
N ILE A 38 7.09 5.53 8.88
CA ILE A 38 8.42 4.94 8.67
C ILE A 38 9.49 5.99 9.04
N PRO A 39 10.34 5.76 10.05
CA PRO A 39 11.47 6.65 10.31
C PRO A 39 12.49 6.60 9.17
N GLU A 40 13.20 7.70 8.92
CA GLU A 40 14.12 7.82 7.78
C GLU A 40 15.22 6.74 7.80
N GLU A 41 15.70 6.34 8.98
CA GLU A 41 16.70 5.29 9.13
C GLU A 41 16.20 3.91 8.68
N TYR A 42 14.89 3.71 8.54
CA TYR A 42 14.29 2.46 8.05
C TYR A 42 14.02 2.47 6.54
N TYR A 43 14.19 3.58 5.82
CA TYR A 43 13.79 3.70 4.40
C TYR A 43 14.42 2.64 3.50
N GLN A 44 15.74 2.46 3.59
CA GLN A 44 16.44 1.45 2.78
C GLN A 44 15.98 0.03 3.13
N SER A 45 15.83 -0.28 4.43
CA SER A 45 15.36 -1.59 4.87
C SER A 45 13.90 -1.88 4.47
N ALA A 46 13.04 -0.84 4.46
CA ALA A 46 11.65 -0.95 4.03
C ALA A 46 11.56 -1.31 2.55
N ILE A 47 12.34 -0.62 1.71
CA ILE A 47 12.42 -0.94 0.27
C ILE A 47 12.97 -2.36 0.06
N ALA A 48 14.03 -2.74 0.76
CA ALA A 48 14.60 -4.08 0.66
C ALA A 48 13.55 -5.16 1.01
N MET A 49 12.81 -5.00 2.11
CA MET A 49 11.73 -5.92 2.48
C MET A 49 10.61 -5.99 1.42
N MET A 50 10.27 -4.86 0.78
CA MET A 50 9.30 -4.87 -0.33
C MET A 50 9.84 -5.65 -1.54
N CYS A 51 11.13 -5.52 -1.87
CA CYS A 51 11.76 -6.32 -2.92
C CYS A 51 11.78 -7.83 -2.57
N ASP A 52 12.19 -8.16 -1.36
CA ASP A 52 12.45 -9.55 -0.93
C ASP A 52 11.16 -10.35 -0.72
N TYR A 53 10.10 -9.72 -0.21
CA TYR A 53 8.87 -10.40 0.17
C TYR A 53 7.66 -10.01 -0.68
N PHE A 54 7.43 -8.71 -0.91
CA PHE A 54 6.20 -8.27 -1.56
C PHE A 54 6.15 -8.66 -3.05
N ILE A 55 7.24 -8.46 -3.80
CA ILE A 55 7.31 -8.80 -5.24
C ILE A 55 7.03 -10.30 -5.49
N ASN A 56 7.45 -11.16 -4.58
CA ASN A 56 7.30 -12.61 -4.72
C ASN A 56 5.86 -13.10 -4.53
N GLU A 57 5.03 -12.34 -3.81
CA GLU A 57 3.70 -12.80 -3.40
C GLU A 57 2.54 -11.98 -3.94
N GLU A 58 2.77 -10.70 -4.25
CA GLU A 58 1.74 -9.83 -4.81
C GLU A 58 1.22 -10.43 -6.14
N PRO A 59 -0.10 -10.59 -6.33
CA PRO A 59 -0.64 -11.30 -7.49
C PRO A 59 -0.17 -10.75 -8.84
N LEU A 60 -0.24 -9.45 -9.07
CA LEU A 60 0.16 -8.87 -10.36
C LEU A 60 1.64 -9.10 -10.66
N CYS A 61 2.52 -8.99 -9.65
CA CYS A 61 3.94 -9.30 -9.73
C CYS A 61 4.17 -10.79 -10.03
N ARG A 62 3.56 -11.68 -9.24
CA ARG A 62 3.74 -13.13 -9.34
C ARG A 62 3.27 -13.66 -10.70
N TYR A 63 2.07 -13.27 -11.14
CA TYR A 63 1.51 -13.71 -12.42
C TYR A 63 2.11 -12.98 -13.63
N SER A 64 2.99 -12.01 -13.39
CA SER A 64 3.85 -11.41 -14.40
C SER A 64 5.25 -12.02 -14.48
N ASN A 65 5.59 -12.96 -13.58
CA ASN A 65 6.96 -13.43 -13.35
C ASN A 65 7.96 -12.29 -13.06
N ALA A 66 7.51 -11.27 -12.31
CA ALA A 66 8.28 -10.05 -12.03
C ALA A 66 9.63 -10.32 -11.34
N LYS A 67 9.72 -11.38 -10.55
CA LYS A 67 10.96 -11.79 -9.87
C LYS A 67 12.13 -12.09 -10.82
N ALA A 68 11.86 -12.38 -12.09
CA ALA A 68 12.86 -12.68 -13.10
C ALA A 68 13.29 -11.47 -13.94
N ASP A 69 12.73 -10.28 -13.65
CA ASP A 69 12.99 -9.05 -14.40
C ASP A 69 13.74 -8.03 -13.54
N PRO A 70 15.07 -7.87 -13.70
CA PRO A 70 15.84 -6.89 -12.96
C PRO A 70 15.38 -5.43 -13.16
N GLN A 71 14.86 -5.08 -14.35
CA GLN A 71 14.37 -3.72 -14.61
C GLN A 71 13.11 -3.42 -13.80
N PHE A 72 12.30 -4.45 -13.53
CA PHE A 72 11.14 -4.31 -12.64
C PHE A 72 11.57 -3.91 -11.22
N PHE A 73 12.64 -4.50 -10.69
CA PHE A 73 13.17 -4.13 -9.37
C PHE A 73 13.67 -2.68 -9.34
N GLU A 74 14.41 -2.24 -10.36
CA GLU A 74 14.86 -0.84 -10.47
C GLU A 74 13.67 0.13 -10.43
N ASP A 75 12.64 -0.16 -11.26
CA ASP A 75 11.42 0.63 -11.34
C ASP A 75 10.67 0.70 -9.99
N MET A 76 10.55 -0.43 -9.28
CA MET A 76 9.86 -0.49 -7.99
C MET A 76 10.64 0.21 -6.88
N VAL A 77 11.97 0.09 -6.86
CA VAL A 77 12.83 0.84 -5.93
C VAL A 77 12.64 2.35 -6.12
N LEU A 78 12.62 2.84 -7.37
CA LEU A 78 12.34 4.24 -7.67
C LEU A 78 10.94 4.66 -7.20
N LEU A 79 9.92 3.86 -7.52
CA LEU A 79 8.53 4.12 -7.12
C LEU A 79 8.38 4.22 -5.60
N TRP A 80 8.93 3.27 -4.85
CA TRP A 80 8.87 3.26 -3.39
C TRP A 80 9.70 4.37 -2.76
N THR A 81 10.85 4.72 -3.34
CA THR A 81 11.62 5.89 -2.93
C THR A 81 10.81 7.18 -3.08
N GLU A 82 10.05 7.33 -4.17
CA GLU A 82 9.14 8.48 -4.33
C GLU A 82 8.01 8.49 -3.30
N CYS A 83 7.44 7.33 -2.96
CA CYS A 83 6.38 7.24 -1.94
C CYS A 83 6.86 7.74 -0.57
N LEU A 84 8.12 7.45 -0.21
CA LEU A 84 8.70 7.84 1.08
C LEU A 84 8.93 9.36 1.20
N LYS A 85 9.00 10.11 0.09
CA LYS A 85 9.21 11.57 0.12
C LYS A 85 8.04 12.32 0.74
N ASP A 86 6.82 11.80 0.58
CA ASP A 86 5.62 12.42 1.15
C ASP A 86 5.55 12.21 2.68
N LYS A 87 6.43 11.37 3.26
CA LYS A 87 6.50 11.08 4.69
C LYS A 87 5.15 10.60 5.24
N VAL A 88 4.41 9.78 4.49
CA VAL A 88 3.12 9.21 4.92
C VAL A 88 3.10 7.68 4.87
N ALA A 89 4.24 7.05 4.57
CA ALA A 89 4.41 5.60 4.60
C ALA A 89 4.31 5.06 6.03
N LEU A 90 3.80 3.84 6.19
CA LEU A 90 3.56 3.22 7.49
C LEU A 90 4.44 1.99 7.72
N ILE A 91 4.94 1.85 8.94
CA ILE A 91 5.63 0.65 9.44
C ILE A 91 4.91 0.12 10.68
N CYS A 92 4.75 -1.19 10.73
CA CYS A 92 4.27 -1.91 11.90
C CYS A 92 5.45 -2.53 12.62
N PHE A 93 5.61 -2.20 13.89
CA PHE A 93 6.60 -2.81 14.77
C PHE A 93 5.95 -3.74 15.78
N MET A 94 6.71 -4.73 16.23
CA MET A 94 6.47 -5.54 17.42
C MET A 94 7.45 -5.11 18.52
N GLU A 95 6.96 -5.09 19.77
CA GLU A 95 7.81 -4.93 20.95
C GLU A 95 8.87 -6.05 21.00
N ASN A 96 10.11 -5.69 21.32
CA ASN A 96 11.17 -6.67 21.49
C ASN A 96 11.08 -7.27 22.90
N PRO A 97 11.08 -8.62 23.05
CA PRO A 97 11.14 -9.24 24.36
C PRO A 97 12.39 -8.87 25.18
N ASP A 98 13.50 -8.54 24.51
CA ASP A 98 14.69 -7.96 25.16
C ASP A 98 14.44 -6.47 25.45
N PRO A 99 14.45 -6.02 26.72
CA PRO A 99 14.27 -4.61 27.08
C PRO A 99 15.32 -3.66 26.50
N LYS A 100 16.48 -4.17 26.07
CA LYS A 100 17.54 -3.40 25.40
C LYS A 100 17.50 -3.55 23.87
N GLY A 101 16.65 -4.44 23.37
CA GLY A 101 16.50 -4.72 21.95
C GLY A 101 15.72 -3.64 21.22
N LYS A 102 16.05 -3.43 19.94
CA LYS A 102 15.26 -2.55 19.06
C LYS A 102 13.93 -3.21 18.70
N PRO A 103 12.86 -2.43 18.46
CA PRO A 103 11.62 -2.93 17.90
C PRO A 103 11.82 -3.78 16.65
N ILE A 104 11.01 -4.82 16.49
CA ILE A 104 11.11 -5.77 15.37
C ILE A 104 10.09 -5.37 14.30
N VAL A 105 10.52 -5.21 13.05
CA VAL A 105 9.61 -4.89 11.95
C VAL A 105 8.68 -6.07 11.70
N ALA A 106 7.38 -5.83 11.60
CA ALA A 106 6.37 -6.86 11.38
C ALA A 106 5.58 -6.67 10.07
N GLY A 107 5.57 -5.45 9.53
CA GLY A 107 4.91 -5.15 8.26
C GLY A 107 5.09 -3.69 7.84
N LEU A 108 4.72 -3.40 6.60
CA LEU A 108 4.91 -2.11 5.94
C LEU A 108 3.68 -1.78 5.09
N ASN A 109 3.43 -0.50 4.87
CA ASN A 109 2.54 -0.03 3.82
C ASN A 109 3.14 1.21 3.16
N MET A 110 3.51 1.08 1.90
CA MET A 110 4.12 2.14 1.09
C MET A 110 3.05 3.11 0.60
N THR A 111 2.56 3.94 1.51
CA THR A 111 1.56 4.97 1.23
C THR A 111 2.19 6.25 0.69
N ALA A 112 1.43 6.98 -0.13
CA ALA A 112 1.82 8.24 -0.78
C ALA A 112 0.60 9.14 -0.98
N ILE A 113 0.80 10.41 -1.33
CA ILE A 113 -0.30 11.33 -1.63
C ILE A 113 -0.53 11.42 -3.13
N SER A 114 -1.77 11.17 -3.54
CA SER A 114 -2.28 11.49 -4.86
C SER A 114 -2.99 12.84 -4.79
N TYR A 115 -2.72 13.75 -5.73
CA TYR A 115 -3.37 15.06 -5.79
C TYR A 115 -3.82 15.40 -7.22
N LYS A 116 -4.87 16.21 -7.31
CA LYS A 116 -5.55 16.53 -8.56
C LYS A 116 -4.62 17.30 -9.48
N GLY A 117 -4.55 16.86 -10.73
CA GLY A 117 -3.66 17.46 -11.72
C GLY A 117 -2.19 17.10 -11.56
N ASP A 118 -1.84 16.15 -10.67
CA ASP A 118 -0.51 15.57 -10.66
C ASP A 118 -0.23 14.89 -12.00
N LYS A 119 0.80 15.37 -12.69
CA LYS A 119 1.26 14.80 -13.96
C LYS A 119 2.47 13.88 -13.76
N LYS A 120 2.76 13.41 -12.54
CA LYS A 120 3.86 12.47 -12.27
C LYS A 120 3.83 11.33 -13.28
N LYS A 121 4.70 11.43 -14.28
CA LYS A 121 5.04 10.35 -15.20
C LYS A 121 6.31 9.74 -14.65
N THR A 122 6.17 8.79 -13.74
CA THR A 122 7.27 7.86 -13.51
C THR A 122 7.42 7.07 -14.80
N GLU A 123 8.52 7.29 -15.51
CA GLU A 123 8.84 6.53 -16.71
C GLU A 123 9.39 5.17 -16.26
N PHE A 124 8.58 4.14 -16.42
CA PHE A 124 8.97 2.78 -16.12
C PHE A 124 9.75 2.17 -17.29
N LYS A 125 10.85 1.48 -17.00
CA LYS A 125 11.65 0.78 -18.01
C LYS A 125 11.05 -0.57 -18.35
N SER A 126 10.69 -1.35 -17.32
CA SER A 126 10.16 -2.70 -17.48
C SER A 126 8.75 -2.70 -18.07
N GLU A 127 8.52 -3.60 -19.03
CA GLU A 127 7.17 -3.86 -19.54
C GLU A 127 6.25 -4.45 -18.47
N ILE A 128 6.80 -5.16 -17.48
CA ILE A 128 6.04 -5.66 -16.34
C ILE A 128 5.57 -4.49 -15.47
N SER A 129 6.45 -3.53 -15.18
CA SER A 129 6.08 -2.31 -14.44
C SER A 129 4.98 -1.53 -15.15
N LYS A 130 5.15 -1.28 -16.46
CA LYS A 130 4.15 -0.59 -17.30
C LYS A 130 2.81 -1.32 -17.28
N ARG A 131 2.82 -2.66 -17.36
CA ARG A 131 1.61 -3.48 -17.33
C ARG A 131 0.89 -3.41 -15.97
N ILE A 132 1.63 -3.59 -14.88
CA ILE A 132 1.06 -3.55 -13.51
C ILE A 132 0.49 -2.17 -13.21
N ILE A 133 1.28 -1.11 -13.38
CA ILE A 133 0.83 0.25 -13.12
C ILE A 133 -0.28 0.66 -14.10
N GLY A 134 -0.21 0.22 -15.36
CA GLY A 134 -1.27 0.35 -16.34
C GLY A 134 -2.59 -0.24 -15.86
N ALA A 135 -2.58 -1.45 -15.28
CA ALA A 135 -3.78 -2.08 -14.72
C ALA A 135 -4.37 -1.28 -13.55
N LEU A 136 -3.52 -0.82 -12.62
CA LEU A 136 -3.97 -0.02 -11.47
C LEU A 136 -4.57 1.33 -11.91
N ASN A 137 -3.93 1.99 -12.87
CA ASN A 137 -4.41 3.25 -13.45
C ASN A 137 -5.71 3.03 -14.22
N HIS A 138 -5.84 1.93 -14.97
CA HIS A 138 -7.05 1.62 -15.74
C HIS A 138 -8.29 1.54 -14.84
N VAL A 139 -8.20 0.80 -13.73
CA VAL A 139 -9.31 0.65 -12.77
C VAL A 139 -9.57 1.95 -12.01
N THR A 140 -8.53 2.70 -11.66
CA THR A 140 -8.67 3.98 -10.97
C THR A 140 -9.34 5.03 -11.87
N ASN A 141 -8.94 5.10 -13.13
CA ASN A 141 -9.44 6.11 -14.08
C ASN A 141 -10.83 5.75 -14.64
N ALA A 142 -11.24 4.48 -14.60
CA ALA A 142 -12.60 4.07 -14.94
C ALA A 142 -13.65 4.79 -14.08
N LYS A 143 -13.27 5.19 -12.85
CA LYS A 143 -14.06 6.09 -12.01
C LYS A 143 -13.14 7.01 -11.21
N ASP A 144 -12.83 8.17 -11.79
CA ASP A 144 -11.91 9.16 -11.21
C ASP A 144 -12.28 9.47 -9.74
N PRO A 145 -11.40 9.15 -8.76
CA PRO A 145 -11.64 9.45 -7.36
C PRO A 145 -11.79 10.94 -7.06
N PHE A 146 -11.06 11.82 -7.76
CA PHE A 146 -11.09 13.26 -7.49
C PHE A 146 -12.47 13.84 -7.80
N GLU A 147 -13.00 13.54 -9.00
CA GLU A 147 -14.32 14.00 -9.42
C GLU A 147 -15.45 13.31 -8.64
N THR A 148 -15.33 11.99 -8.42
CA THR A 148 -16.39 11.22 -7.76
C THR A 148 -16.55 11.60 -6.29
N LEU A 149 -15.44 11.78 -5.58
CA LEU A 149 -15.44 12.07 -4.14
C LEU A 149 -15.38 13.57 -3.83
N LYS A 150 -15.22 14.42 -4.86
CA LYS A 150 -15.08 15.89 -4.74
C LYS A 150 -13.95 16.28 -3.79
N ILE A 151 -12.79 15.67 -4.02
CA ILE A 151 -11.56 15.90 -3.26
C ILE A 151 -10.43 16.28 -4.21
N ASP A 152 -9.46 17.03 -3.70
CA ASP A 152 -8.27 17.42 -4.46
C ASP A 152 -7.05 16.55 -4.13
N GLU A 153 -7.11 15.79 -3.04
CA GLU A 153 -6.02 14.94 -2.57
C GLU A 153 -6.52 13.77 -1.73
N TYR A 154 -5.80 12.66 -1.77
CA TYR A 154 -6.08 11.48 -0.95
C TYR A 154 -4.84 10.64 -0.68
N LEU A 155 -4.88 9.88 0.41
CA LEU A 155 -3.86 8.88 0.71
C LEU A 155 -4.05 7.64 -0.18
N THR A 156 -3.03 7.28 -0.95
CA THR A 156 -2.96 6.05 -1.76
C THR A 156 -1.84 5.13 -1.27
N ALA A 157 -1.67 3.95 -1.89
CA ALA A 157 -0.60 3.02 -1.58
C ALA A 157 -0.07 2.25 -2.79
N MET A 158 1.23 1.95 -2.74
CA MET A 158 1.98 1.10 -3.67
C MET A 158 2.47 -0.17 -2.97
N GLY A 159 1.59 -0.84 -2.23
CA GLY A 159 1.86 -2.12 -1.60
C GLY A 159 1.76 -2.12 -0.08
N LEU A 160 1.26 -3.24 0.45
CA LEU A 160 1.14 -3.54 1.86
C LEU A 160 1.73 -4.93 2.09
N LEU A 161 2.73 -5.00 2.97
CA LEU A 161 3.44 -6.21 3.31
C LEU A 161 3.23 -6.56 4.78
N VAL A 162 2.97 -7.83 5.05
CA VAL A 162 3.12 -8.42 6.39
C VAL A 162 4.15 -9.53 6.26
N LEU A 163 5.22 -9.44 7.05
CA LEU A 163 6.31 -10.41 6.99
C LEU A 163 5.79 -11.81 7.38
N PRO A 164 6.30 -12.88 6.73
CA PRO A 164 5.77 -14.23 6.87
C PRO A 164 5.56 -14.71 8.31
N GLU A 165 6.53 -14.46 9.18
CA GLU A 165 6.56 -14.87 10.58
C GLU A 165 5.46 -14.22 11.44
N PHE A 166 4.90 -13.08 11.01
CA PHE A 166 3.82 -12.39 11.73
C PHE A 166 2.43 -12.62 11.14
N ARG A 167 2.30 -13.53 10.16
CA ARG A 167 1.00 -13.82 9.52
C ARG A 167 0.02 -14.49 10.48
N GLY A 168 -1.26 -14.25 10.23
CA GLY A 168 -2.34 -14.72 11.11
C GLY A 168 -2.53 -13.90 12.39
N GLN A 169 -1.70 -12.88 12.64
CA GLN A 169 -1.91 -11.88 13.70
C GLN A 169 -2.90 -10.76 13.30
N ASN A 170 -3.43 -10.81 12.07
CA ASN A 170 -4.32 -9.78 11.51
C ASN A 170 -3.65 -8.40 11.33
N LEU A 171 -2.32 -8.35 11.17
CA LEU A 171 -1.56 -7.09 11.06
C LEU A 171 -1.97 -6.24 9.85
N GLY A 172 -2.28 -6.87 8.70
CA GLY A 172 -2.73 -6.13 7.52
C GLY A 172 -4.00 -5.30 7.79
N LEU A 173 -4.92 -5.80 8.60
CA LEU A 173 -6.08 -5.02 9.04
C LEU A 173 -5.65 -3.83 9.90
N GLN A 174 -4.75 -4.06 10.85
CA GLN A 174 -4.32 -3.03 11.81
C GLN A 174 -3.52 -1.92 11.13
N ILE A 175 -2.70 -2.25 10.13
CA ILE A 175 -1.99 -1.29 9.28
C ILE A 175 -2.99 -0.42 8.49
N LEU A 176 -4.04 -1.03 7.92
CA LEU A 176 -5.09 -0.25 7.23
C LEU A 176 -5.85 0.67 8.19
N LYS A 177 -6.16 0.22 9.41
CA LYS A 177 -6.81 1.05 10.43
C LYS A 177 -6.00 2.29 10.81
N ALA A 178 -4.68 2.19 10.82
CA ALA A 178 -3.78 3.31 11.13
C ALA A 178 -3.87 4.45 10.11
N ARG A 179 -4.44 4.23 8.92
CA ARG A 179 -4.62 5.29 7.91
C ARG A 179 -5.61 6.36 8.34
N GLU A 180 -6.65 6.01 9.11
CA GLU A 180 -7.66 6.99 9.56
C GLU A 180 -7.06 8.08 10.46
N PRO A 181 -6.40 7.78 11.59
CA PRO A 181 -5.79 8.81 12.43
C PRO A 181 -4.69 9.58 11.70
N LEU A 182 -3.90 8.93 10.84
CA LEU A 182 -2.93 9.60 9.97
C LEU A 182 -3.63 10.64 9.07
N CYS A 183 -4.67 10.23 8.34
CA CYS A 183 -5.36 11.10 7.39
C CYS A 183 -6.06 12.27 8.09
N LYS A 184 -6.81 12.00 9.17
CA LYS A 184 -7.47 13.04 9.96
C LYS A 184 -6.48 14.06 10.51
N THR A 185 -5.34 13.61 11.02
CA THR A 185 -4.29 14.50 11.54
C THR A 185 -3.68 15.37 10.45
N LEU A 186 -3.52 14.83 9.24
CA LEU A 186 -2.96 15.56 8.09
C LEU A 186 -4.00 16.37 7.30
N GLY A 187 -5.28 16.35 7.69
CA GLY A 187 -6.36 17.05 6.99
C GLY A 187 -6.81 16.38 5.68
N LEU A 188 -6.41 15.12 5.45
CA LEU A 188 -6.83 14.36 4.26
C LEU A 188 -8.25 13.83 4.46
N LYS A 189 -9.14 14.13 3.51
CA LYS A 189 -10.55 13.74 3.55
C LYS A 189 -10.81 12.30 3.11
N ALA A 190 -9.83 11.64 2.49
CA ALA A 190 -10.00 10.30 1.96
C ALA A 190 -8.71 9.50 1.90
N THR A 191 -8.87 8.18 1.93
CA THR A 191 -7.89 7.24 1.38
C THR A 191 -8.53 6.46 0.25
N VAL A 192 -7.80 6.26 -0.84
CA VAL A 192 -8.24 5.50 -2.01
C VAL A 192 -7.10 4.59 -2.44
N THR A 193 -7.35 3.30 -2.68
CA THR A 193 -6.31 2.34 -3.06
C THR A 193 -6.89 1.22 -3.90
N SER A 194 -6.13 0.79 -4.91
CA SER A 194 -6.43 -0.41 -5.69
C SER A 194 -5.92 -1.66 -4.96
N PHE A 195 -6.84 -2.53 -4.55
CA PHE A 195 -6.56 -3.79 -3.89
C PHE A 195 -6.60 -4.95 -4.89
N THR A 196 -5.49 -5.67 -5.00
CA THR A 196 -5.25 -6.64 -6.07
C THR A 196 -5.58 -8.08 -5.69
N SER A 197 -5.55 -8.43 -4.40
CA SER A 197 -5.88 -9.78 -3.92
C SER A 197 -7.21 -9.83 -3.18
N ILE A 198 -7.92 -10.95 -3.28
CA ILE A 198 -9.15 -11.19 -2.52
C ILE A 198 -8.95 -11.04 -0.99
N ILE A 199 -7.76 -11.38 -0.49
CA ILE A 199 -7.41 -11.23 0.93
C ILE A 199 -7.38 -9.73 1.29
N SER A 200 -6.64 -8.93 0.52
CA SER A 200 -6.50 -7.50 0.77
C SER A 200 -7.83 -6.75 0.63
N GLN A 201 -8.65 -7.12 -0.36
CA GLN A 201 -10.00 -6.59 -0.55
C GLN A 201 -10.92 -6.87 0.64
N LYS A 202 -10.91 -8.11 1.16
CA LYS A 202 -11.70 -8.48 2.35
C LYS A 202 -11.22 -7.73 3.60
N LEU A 203 -9.92 -7.51 3.76
CA LEU A 203 -9.38 -6.72 4.87
C LEU A 203 -9.78 -5.25 4.76
N ALA A 204 -9.67 -4.66 3.57
CA ALA A 204 -10.10 -3.29 3.31
C ALA A 204 -11.60 -3.10 3.63
N ALA A 205 -12.46 -4.00 3.15
CA ALA A 205 -13.89 -3.97 3.46
C ALA A 205 -14.15 -4.03 4.98
N LYS A 206 -13.42 -4.86 5.73
CA LYS A 206 -13.51 -4.92 7.21
C LYS A 206 -13.04 -3.64 7.91
N CYS A 207 -12.19 -2.84 7.28
CA CYS A 207 -11.82 -1.51 7.77
C CYS A 207 -12.84 -0.42 7.39
N GLY A 208 -13.89 -0.75 6.64
CA GLY A 208 -14.90 0.21 6.19
C GLY A 208 -14.65 0.80 4.81
N PHE A 209 -13.66 0.29 4.06
CA PHE A 209 -13.49 0.71 2.66
C PHE A 209 -14.70 0.29 1.82
N LYS A 210 -15.21 1.24 1.03
CA LYS A 210 -16.26 1.05 0.04
C LYS A 210 -15.63 0.87 -1.34
N VAL A 211 -16.25 0.06 -2.20
CA VAL A 211 -15.79 -0.11 -3.58
C VAL A 211 -16.13 1.15 -4.38
N LEU A 212 -15.13 1.78 -4.99
CA LEU A 212 -15.29 2.88 -5.94
C LEU A 212 -15.50 2.32 -7.35
N CYS A 213 -14.61 1.42 -7.77
CA CYS A 213 -14.62 0.73 -9.04
C CYS A 213 -14.12 -0.71 -8.85
N GLU A 214 -14.72 -1.66 -9.57
CA GLU A 214 -14.28 -3.04 -9.65
C GLU A 214 -14.25 -3.46 -11.11
N MET A 215 -13.16 -4.08 -11.53
CA MET A 215 -13.03 -4.67 -12.86
C MET A 215 -12.36 -6.03 -12.76
N THR A 216 -12.91 -7.02 -13.45
CA THR A 216 -12.28 -8.34 -13.60
C THR A 216 -11.04 -8.25 -14.46
N HIS A 217 -10.10 -9.19 -14.28
CA HIS A 217 -8.92 -9.25 -15.15
C HIS A 217 -9.28 -9.43 -16.63
N LYS A 218 -10.36 -10.17 -16.92
CA LYS A 218 -10.88 -10.37 -18.28
C LYS A 218 -11.43 -9.08 -18.91
N GLU A 219 -12.18 -8.29 -18.14
CA GLU A 219 -12.67 -6.99 -18.63
C GLU A 219 -11.51 -6.05 -18.94
N ILE A 220 -10.50 -5.99 -18.06
CA ILE A 220 -9.30 -5.17 -18.28
C ILE A 220 -8.57 -5.63 -19.56
N GLU A 221 -8.32 -6.92 -19.71
CA GLU A 221 -7.65 -7.49 -20.89
C GLU A 221 -8.45 -7.25 -22.19
N SER A 222 -9.79 -7.37 -22.15
CA SER A 222 -10.63 -7.09 -23.32
C SER A 222 -10.57 -5.63 -23.79
N GLN A 223 -10.36 -4.70 -22.85
CA GLN A 223 -10.25 -3.26 -23.15
C GLN A 223 -8.83 -2.87 -23.55
N ASN A 224 -7.83 -3.57 -23.02
CA ASN A 224 -6.43 -3.40 -23.39
C ASN A 224 -5.69 -4.74 -23.31
N PRO A 225 -5.50 -5.44 -24.44
CA PRO A 225 -4.85 -6.76 -24.47
C PRO A 225 -3.41 -6.78 -23.95
N LYS A 226 -2.74 -5.62 -23.85
CA LYS A 226 -1.40 -5.53 -23.23
C LYS A 226 -1.45 -5.68 -21.71
N ILE A 227 -2.61 -5.49 -21.09
CA ILE A 227 -2.84 -5.65 -19.66
C ILE A 227 -3.44 -7.03 -19.39
N SER A 228 -2.60 -8.04 -19.52
CA SER A 228 -2.95 -9.45 -19.29
C SER A 228 -2.08 -10.07 -18.19
N PHE A 229 -2.69 -10.90 -17.34
CA PHE A 229 -2.02 -11.62 -16.24
C PHE A 229 -2.45 -13.09 -16.27
N PRO A 230 -1.85 -13.92 -17.15
CA PRO A 230 -2.32 -15.28 -17.38
C PRO A 230 -2.38 -16.12 -16.10
N GLY A 231 -3.56 -16.71 -15.83
CA GLY A 231 -3.79 -17.60 -14.69
C GLY A 231 -4.06 -16.92 -13.35
N ILE A 232 -4.09 -15.59 -13.32
CA ILE A 232 -4.33 -14.81 -12.09
C ILE A 232 -5.69 -15.10 -11.45
N GLU A 233 -6.69 -15.49 -12.25
CA GLU A 233 -8.06 -15.74 -11.79
C GLU A 233 -8.17 -16.92 -10.82
N ASN A 234 -7.15 -17.79 -10.80
CA ASN A 234 -7.01 -18.84 -9.78
C ASN A 234 -6.74 -18.27 -8.38
N HIS A 235 -6.24 -17.04 -8.29
CA HIS A 235 -5.94 -16.34 -7.04
C HIS A 235 -6.95 -15.22 -6.76
N THR A 236 -7.23 -14.39 -7.75
CA THR A 236 -8.06 -13.18 -7.60
C THR A 236 -8.75 -12.87 -8.92
N LYS A 237 -10.07 -12.61 -8.86
CA LYS A 237 -10.90 -12.44 -10.07
C LYS A 237 -10.89 -11.01 -10.60
N SER A 238 -10.73 -10.04 -9.71
CA SER A 238 -10.89 -8.62 -10.00
C SER A 238 -9.93 -7.76 -9.21
N LEU A 239 -9.67 -6.59 -9.77
CA LEU A 239 -9.06 -5.46 -9.08
C LEU A 239 -10.18 -4.58 -8.53
N LYS A 240 -10.05 -4.13 -7.29
CA LYS A 240 -11.00 -3.19 -6.68
C LYS A 240 -10.28 -1.92 -6.27
N ASN A 241 -10.63 -0.81 -6.90
CA ASN A 241 -10.30 0.50 -6.36
C ASN A 241 -11.31 0.83 -5.26
N MET A 242 -10.84 0.97 -4.03
CA MET A 242 -11.69 1.13 -2.85
C MET A 242 -11.28 2.38 -2.08
N TYR A 243 -12.24 2.99 -1.36
CA TYR A 243 -12.03 4.23 -0.64
C TYR A 243 -12.64 4.23 0.77
N MET A 244 -12.11 5.08 1.64
CA MET A 244 -12.78 5.56 2.86
C MET A 244 -12.78 7.09 2.85
N LEU A 245 -13.85 7.68 3.37
CA LEU A 245 -13.93 9.10 3.65
C LEU A 245 -13.72 9.32 5.15
N PHE A 246 -13.09 10.44 5.47
CA PHE A 246 -12.89 10.91 6.83
C PHE A 246 -13.67 12.22 7.00
N GLU A 247 -14.48 12.26 8.05
CA GLU A 247 -15.17 13.46 8.52
C GLU A 247 -14.18 14.44 9.17
#